data_AF-A0A9E5FX54-F1
#
_entry.id   AF-A0A9E5FX54-F1
#
_cell.length_a   1.000
_cell.length_b   1.000
_cell.length_c   1.000
_cell.angle_alpha   90.00
_cell.angle_beta   90.00
_cell.angle_gamma   90.00
#
_symmetry.space_group_name_H-M   'P 1'
#
loop_
_entity.id
_entity.type
_entity.pdbx_description
1 polymer ?
#
loop_
_entity_poly.entity_id
_entity_poly.type
_entity_poly.pdbx_seq_one_letter_code
_entity_poly.pdbx_strand_id
1 'polypeptide(L)'
;MAPSSLASLKEIALSTAHAAGDLLEQGASRTINVETDDDVKMQADVDSENLVRERLKSTGLPIIGEELGGDASLFESQDYYWVVDPLDGTYNYLRNQPCTCVSLGLMHGSNPVLGVIYNFTAKKTYLGIPGEGTFINGKKVTPAWASKTADACIMTGFPAAA
;
A
#
# COMPACT_ATOMS: atom_id res chain seq x y z
N MET A 1 10.48 19.33 14.31
CA MET A 1 11.23 18.10 14.62
C MET A 1 12.00 17.72 13.38
N ALA A 2 13.27 17.29 13.49
CA ALA A 2 14.00 16.81 12.31
C ALA A 2 13.25 15.58 11.75
N PRO A 3 13.13 15.43 10.42
CA PRO A 3 12.48 14.27 9.84
C PRO A 3 13.17 13.00 10.36
N SER A 4 12.37 12.01 10.76
CA SER A 4 12.87 10.68 11.11
C SER A 4 13.77 10.17 9.99
N SER A 5 14.88 9.50 10.34
CA SER A 5 15.78 8.95 9.32
C SER A 5 15.04 7.98 8.41
N LEU A 6 15.52 7.80 7.16
CA LEU A 6 14.92 6.85 6.21
C LEU A 6 14.79 5.45 6.80
N ALA A 7 15.78 5.00 7.58
CA ALA A 7 15.73 3.74 8.30
C ALA A 7 14.56 3.69 9.29
N SER A 8 14.31 4.76 10.05
CA SER A 8 13.18 4.83 10.97
C SER A 8 11.84 4.85 10.23
N LEU A 9 11.72 5.61 9.14
CA LEU A 9 10.50 5.67 8.33
C LEU A 9 10.17 4.31 7.71
N LYS A 10 11.19 3.58 7.25
CA LYS A 10 11.05 2.21 6.74
C LYS A 10 10.50 1.24 7.79
N GLU A 11 11.04 1.24 9.01
CA GLU A 11 10.55 0.37 10.09
C GLU A 11 9.11 0.71 10.49
N ILE A 12 8.78 2.02 10.55
CA ILE A 12 7.41 2.47 10.79
C ILE A 12 6.48 1.99 9.68
N ALA A 13 6.86 2.11 8.40
CA ALA A 13 6.05 1.65 7.28
C ALA A 13 5.84 0.12 7.31
N LEU A 14 6.90 -0.67 7.52
CA LEU A 14 6.81 -2.13 7.61
C LEU A 14 5.85 -2.57 8.73
N SER A 15 6.04 -2.03 9.93
CA SER A 15 5.19 -2.37 11.08
C SER A 15 3.74 -1.89 10.90
N THR A 16 3.53 -0.78 10.18
CA THR A 16 2.20 -0.25 9.88
C THR A 16 1.47 -1.11 8.87
N ALA A 17 2.14 -1.51 7.79
CA ALA A 17 1.56 -2.41 6.80
C ALA A 17 1.17 -3.75 7.43
N HIS A 18 2.02 -4.32 8.30
CA HIS A 18 1.69 -5.54 9.05
C HIS A 18 0.47 -5.36 9.96
N ALA A 19 0.43 -4.31 10.77
CA ALA A 19 -0.69 -4.08 11.67
C ALA A 19 -2.04 -3.91 10.93
N ALA A 20 -2.03 -3.19 9.80
CA ALA A 20 -3.21 -3.03 8.96
C ALA A 20 -3.62 -4.35 8.30
N GLY A 21 -2.66 -5.12 7.77
CA GLY A 21 -2.96 -6.44 7.19
C GLY A 21 -3.47 -7.45 8.23
N ASP A 22 -2.98 -7.38 9.47
CA ASP A 22 -3.45 -8.23 10.57
C ASP A 22 -4.88 -7.86 11.00
N LEU A 23 -5.22 -6.57 11.01
CA LEU A 23 -6.60 -6.10 11.23
C LEU A 23 -7.55 -6.67 10.17
N LEU A 24 -7.16 -6.59 8.91
CA LEU A 24 -7.93 -7.11 7.78
C LEU A 24 -8.08 -8.64 7.85
N GLU A 25 -7.00 -9.37 8.14
CA GLU A 25 -7.04 -10.82 8.26
C GLU A 25 -7.94 -11.30 9.42
N GLN A 26 -7.98 -10.59 10.54
CA GLN A 26 -8.80 -10.93 11.69
C GLN A 26 -10.31 -10.76 11.47
N GLY A 27 -10.72 -10.33 10.29
CA GLY A 27 -12.13 -10.22 9.91
C GLY A 27 -12.68 -8.82 10.14
N ALA A 28 -11.98 -7.79 9.67
CA ALA A 28 -12.50 -6.44 9.61
C ALA A 28 -13.88 -6.41 8.92
N SER A 29 -14.71 -5.45 9.32
CA SER A 29 -16.11 -5.37 8.89
C SER A 29 -16.23 -5.36 7.36
N ARG A 30 -17.00 -6.30 6.82
CA ARG A 30 -17.27 -6.41 5.38
C ARG A 30 -18.53 -5.67 4.95
N THR A 31 -19.00 -4.76 5.79
CA THR A 31 -20.10 -3.87 5.44
C THR A 31 -19.67 -3.03 4.23
N ILE A 32 -20.48 -3.09 3.18
CA ILE A 32 -20.33 -2.23 2.01
C ILE A 32 -20.88 -0.86 2.39
N ASN A 33 -20.03 0.16 2.32
CA ASN A 33 -20.38 1.54 2.60
C ASN A 33 -20.87 2.26 1.35
N VAL A 34 -20.22 1.99 0.22
CA VAL A 34 -20.58 2.52 -1.10
C VAL A 34 -20.42 1.39 -2.13
N GLU A 35 -21.41 1.24 -3.00
CA GLU A 35 -21.37 0.36 -4.17
C GLU A 35 -21.87 1.17 -5.36
N THR A 36 -21.02 1.26 -6.37
CA THR A 36 -21.33 1.82 -7.68
C THR A 36 -21.05 0.76 -8.74
N ASP A 37 -21.39 1.04 -10.00
CA ASP A 37 -21.11 0.10 -11.11
C ASP A 37 -19.61 -0.22 -11.24
N ASP A 38 -18.74 0.71 -10.81
CA ASP A 38 -17.29 0.62 -11.00
C ASP A 38 -16.46 0.47 -9.71
N ASP A 39 -17.05 0.72 -8.53
CA ASP A 39 -16.30 0.83 -7.28
C ASP A 39 -17.11 0.34 -6.06
N VAL A 40 -16.43 -0.37 -5.16
CA VAL A 40 -16.96 -0.85 -3.88
C VAL A 40 -16.03 -0.38 -2.79
N LYS A 41 -16.56 0.40 -1.85
CA LYS A 41 -15.85 0.82 -0.64
C LYS A 41 -16.45 0.11 0.56
N MET A 42 -15.63 -0.57 1.34
CA MET A 42 -16.08 -1.24 2.57
C MET A 42 -15.66 -0.48 3.81
N GLN A 43 -16.30 -0.83 4.93
CA GLN A 43 -15.88 -0.34 6.23
C GLN A 43 -14.46 -0.81 6.58
N ALA A 44 -14.03 -1.97 6.07
CA ALA A 44 -12.67 -2.48 6.23
C ALA A 44 -11.61 -1.52 5.65
N ASP A 45 -11.85 -0.90 4.49
CA ASP A 45 -10.93 0.07 3.87
C ASP A 45 -10.74 1.28 4.81
N VAL A 46 -11.85 1.83 5.31
CA VAL A 46 -11.86 2.99 6.23
C VAL A 46 -11.20 2.66 7.57
N ASP A 47 -11.52 1.50 8.17
CA ASP A 47 -10.95 1.06 9.45
C ASP A 47 -9.43 0.85 9.33
N SER A 48 -9.01 0.22 8.23
CA SER A 48 -7.60 0.02 7.91
C SER A 48 -6.87 1.36 7.70
N GLU A 49 -7.46 2.31 6.96
CA GLU A 49 -6.84 3.62 6.76
C GLU A 49 -6.72 4.42 8.07
N ASN A 50 -7.73 4.37 8.94
CA ASN A 50 -7.66 5.01 10.25
C ASN A 50 -6.48 4.47 11.08
N LEU A 51 -6.28 3.14 11.10
CA LEU A 51 -5.15 2.51 11.77
C LEU A 51 -3.81 2.92 11.14
N VAL A 52 -3.72 2.91 9.81
CA VAL A 52 -2.53 3.35 9.07
C VAL A 52 -2.18 4.80 9.42
N ARG A 53 -3.15 5.71 9.34
CA ARG A 53 -2.96 7.13 9.67
C ARG A 53 -2.53 7.32 11.12
N GLU A 54 -3.17 6.64 12.07
CA GLU A 54 -2.80 6.72 13.49
C GLU A 54 -1.32 6.35 13.72
N ARG A 55 -0.85 5.27 13.10
CA ARG A 55 0.53 4.82 13.24
C ARG A 55 1.52 5.76 12.57
N LEU A 56 1.17 6.27 11.38
CA LEU A 56 2.00 7.20 10.62
C LEU A 56 2.04 8.61 11.21
N LYS A 57 1.13 9.01 12.13
CA LYS A 57 1.19 10.30 12.84
C LYS A 57 2.56 10.54 13.48
N SER A 58 3.19 9.48 14.00
CA SER A 58 4.53 9.55 14.62
C SER A 58 5.63 10.04 13.67
N THR A 59 5.43 9.95 12.35
CA THR A 59 6.37 10.45 11.35
C THR A 59 6.31 11.96 11.18
N GLY A 60 5.19 12.59 11.56
CA GLY A 60 4.94 14.02 11.35
C GLY A 60 4.75 14.41 9.88
N LEU A 61 4.61 13.44 8.96
CA LEU A 61 4.46 13.68 7.53
C LEU A 61 2.97 13.66 7.13
N PRO A 62 2.57 14.46 6.13
CA PRO A 62 1.24 14.38 5.53
C PRO A 62 0.95 13.01 4.92
N ILE A 63 -0.34 12.70 4.77
CA ILE A 63 -0.81 11.42 4.23
C ILE A 63 -1.90 11.70 3.19
N ILE A 64 -1.71 11.16 1.99
CA ILE A 64 -2.72 11.03 0.95
C ILE A 64 -3.16 9.56 0.96
N GLY A 65 -4.43 9.33 1.27
CA GLY A 65 -5.03 7.99 1.29
C GLY A 65 -6.18 7.88 0.31
N GLU A 66 -6.46 6.66 -0.13
CA GLU A 66 -7.56 6.35 -1.03
C GLU A 66 -8.94 6.70 -0.46
N GLU A 67 -9.19 6.41 0.82
CA GLU A 67 -10.52 6.56 1.43
C GLU A 67 -10.72 7.94 2.06
N LEU A 68 -9.71 8.47 2.76
CA LEU A 68 -9.84 9.74 3.49
C LEU A 68 -9.15 10.92 2.78
N GLY A 69 -8.62 10.70 1.58
CA GLY A 69 -8.03 11.74 0.72
C GLY A 69 -6.74 12.33 1.28
N GLY A 70 -6.45 13.57 0.89
CA GLY A 70 -5.25 14.29 1.31
C GLY A 70 -4.99 15.52 0.44
N ASP A 71 -3.85 16.16 0.66
CA ASP A 71 -3.44 17.31 -0.14
C ASP A 71 -2.69 16.87 -1.39
N ALA A 72 -3.36 16.89 -2.55
CA ALA A 72 -2.77 16.52 -3.82
C ALA A 72 -1.65 17.46 -4.30
N SER A 73 -1.58 18.70 -3.76
CA SER A 73 -0.53 19.65 -4.14
C SER A 73 0.87 19.22 -3.71
N LEU A 74 0.97 18.27 -2.77
CA LEU A 74 2.22 17.65 -2.32
C LEU A 74 2.99 16.97 -3.46
N PHE A 75 2.30 16.52 -4.51
CA PHE A 75 2.95 15.93 -5.68
C PHE A 75 3.87 16.91 -6.41
N GLU A 76 3.49 18.19 -6.44
CA GLU A 76 4.28 19.27 -7.06
C GLU A 76 5.22 19.96 -6.04
N SER A 77 5.15 19.57 -4.77
CA SER A 77 5.99 20.16 -3.71
C SER A 77 7.37 19.49 -3.63
N GLN A 78 8.17 19.91 -2.66
CA GLN A 78 9.44 19.26 -2.28
C GLN A 78 9.35 18.70 -0.85
N ASP A 79 8.13 18.36 -0.42
CA ASP A 79 7.89 17.81 0.91
C ASP A 79 7.84 16.29 0.86
N TYR A 80 8.12 15.68 2.01
CA TYR A 80 7.91 14.24 2.19
C TYR A 80 6.48 13.98 2.63
N TYR A 81 5.84 12.98 2.05
CA TYR A 81 4.49 12.57 2.40
C TYR A 81 4.27 11.08 2.12
N TRP A 82 3.25 10.51 2.76
CA TRP A 82 2.82 9.13 2.53
C TRP A 82 1.69 9.09 1.52
N VAL A 83 1.75 8.14 0.59
CA VAL A 83 0.63 7.68 -0.22
C VAL A 83 0.23 6.31 0.29
N VAL A 84 -1.04 6.11 0.60
CA VAL A 84 -1.52 4.88 1.22
C VAL A 84 -2.76 4.35 0.49
N ASP A 85 -2.76 3.05 0.23
CA ASP A 85 -3.95 2.27 -0.11
C ASP A 85 -4.11 1.24 1.03
N PRO A 86 -5.14 1.41 1.86
CA PRO A 86 -5.32 0.62 3.08
C PRO A 86 -5.80 -0.82 2.78
N LEU A 87 -6.32 -1.09 1.58
CA LEU A 87 -6.82 -2.39 1.15
C LEU A 87 -6.87 -2.46 -0.39
N ASP A 88 -5.73 -2.74 -1.01
CA ASP A 88 -5.68 -2.99 -2.45
C ASP A 88 -6.31 -4.37 -2.73
N GLY A 89 -7.26 -4.38 -3.67
CA GLY A 89 -8.07 -5.55 -4.00
C GLY A 89 -9.35 -5.68 -3.16
N THR A 90 -10.03 -4.58 -2.85
CA THR A 90 -11.31 -4.54 -2.13
C THR A 90 -12.32 -5.60 -2.59
N TYR A 91 -12.53 -5.77 -3.89
CA TYR A 91 -13.38 -6.84 -4.46
C TYR A 91 -12.88 -8.25 -4.13
N ASN A 92 -11.57 -8.50 -4.21
CA ASN A 92 -10.98 -9.78 -3.85
C ASN A 92 -11.21 -10.06 -2.35
N TYR A 93 -11.00 -9.06 -1.50
CA TYR A 93 -11.22 -9.18 -0.06
C TYR A 93 -12.68 -9.50 0.28
N LEU A 94 -13.62 -8.78 -0.32
CA LEU A 94 -15.06 -9.05 -0.17
C LEU A 94 -15.40 -10.52 -0.47
N ARG A 95 -14.77 -11.09 -1.50
CA ARG A 95 -15.00 -12.45 -1.99
C ARG A 95 -14.06 -13.52 -1.42
N ASN A 96 -13.27 -13.21 -0.39
CA ASN A 96 -12.26 -14.13 0.17
C ASN A 96 -11.26 -14.66 -0.88
N GLN A 97 -10.98 -13.87 -1.91
CA GLN A 97 -9.96 -14.22 -2.89
C GLN A 97 -8.58 -13.79 -2.40
N PRO A 98 -7.51 -14.53 -2.76
CA PRO A 98 -6.15 -14.10 -2.51
C PRO A 98 -5.81 -12.82 -3.29
N CYS A 99 -4.59 -12.32 -3.13
CA CYS A 99 -4.11 -11.10 -3.80
C CYS A 99 -4.82 -9.84 -3.31
N THR A 100 -4.89 -9.71 -1.99
CA THR A 100 -5.25 -8.48 -1.28
C THR A 100 -4.05 -8.00 -0.48
N CYS A 101 -3.81 -6.69 -0.44
CA CYS A 101 -2.66 -6.15 0.28
C CYS A 101 -2.92 -4.78 0.89
N VAL A 102 -2.04 -4.40 1.81
CA VAL A 102 -1.89 -3.02 2.27
C VAL A 102 -0.68 -2.43 1.52
N SER A 103 -0.83 -1.23 0.96
CA SER A 103 0.24 -0.55 0.21
C SER A 103 0.56 0.81 0.83
N LEU A 104 1.83 1.07 1.09
CA LEU A 104 2.35 2.33 1.63
C LEU A 104 3.54 2.80 0.79
N GLY A 105 3.51 4.04 0.32
CA GLY A 105 4.61 4.69 -0.38
C GLY A 105 5.06 5.96 0.34
N LEU A 106 6.35 6.12 0.58
CA LEU A 106 6.94 7.40 0.95
C LEU A 106 7.35 8.14 -0.31
N MET A 107 6.90 9.38 -0.45
CA MET A 107 7.16 10.25 -1.59
C MET A 107 7.96 11.48 -1.14
N HIS A 108 8.69 12.08 -2.08
CA HIS A 108 9.33 13.39 -1.96
C HIS A 108 9.05 14.18 -3.24
N GLY A 109 8.04 15.06 -3.17
CA GLY A 109 7.36 15.55 -4.38
C GLY A 109 6.89 14.37 -5.25
N SER A 110 7.21 14.40 -6.54
CA SER A 110 6.88 13.33 -7.49
C SER A 110 7.81 12.10 -7.42
N ASN A 111 8.81 12.09 -6.55
CA ASN A 111 9.81 11.01 -6.49
C ASN A 111 9.48 9.98 -5.40
N PRO A 112 9.39 8.68 -5.71
CA PRO A 112 9.27 7.64 -4.70
C PRO A 112 10.58 7.49 -3.91
N VAL A 113 10.46 7.33 -2.59
CA VAL A 113 11.59 7.18 -1.65
C VAL A 113 11.66 5.76 -1.10
N LEU A 114 10.51 5.18 -0.74
CA LEU A 114 10.36 3.75 -0.44
C LEU A 114 8.92 3.31 -0.70
N GLY A 115 8.72 2.03 -0.97
CA GLY A 115 7.39 1.41 -1.06
C GLY A 115 7.34 0.12 -0.27
N VAL A 116 6.23 -0.11 0.44
CA VAL A 116 5.93 -1.33 1.19
C VAL A 116 4.59 -1.87 0.72
N ILE A 117 4.55 -3.14 0.35
CA ILE A 117 3.30 -3.86 0.07
C ILE A 117 3.26 -5.08 0.99
N TYR A 118 2.21 -5.22 1.79
CA TYR A 118 1.98 -6.42 2.57
C TYR A 118 0.76 -7.19 2.06
N ASN A 119 1.04 -8.30 1.39
CA ASN A 119 0.02 -9.28 1.06
C ASN A 119 -0.18 -10.18 2.28
N PHE A 120 -1.20 -9.86 3.08
CA PHE A 120 -1.52 -10.55 4.33
C PHE A 120 -2.06 -11.97 4.10
N THR A 121 -2.71 -12.24 2.95
CA THR A 121 -3.16 -13.60 2.60
C THR A 121 -2.01 -14.54 2.27
N ALA A 122 -0.94 -14.02 1.66
CA ALA A 122 0.24 -14.80 1.27
C ALA A 122 1.40 -14.72 2.29
N LYS A 123 1.26 -13.90 3.35
CA LYS A 123 2.32 -13.58 4.31
C LYS A 123 3.62 -13.13 3.62
N LYS A 124 3.46 -12.25 2.63
CA LYS A 124 4.56 -11.68 1.86
C LYS A 124 4.59 -10.16 1.99
N THR A 125 5.72 -9.65 2.47
CA THR A 125 6.03 -8.24 2.51
C THR A 125 7.06 -7.93 1.45
N TYR A 126 6.68 -7.05 0.53
CA TYR A 126 7.52 -6.49 -0.50
C TYR A 126 7.99 -5.11 -0.02
N LEU A 127 9.29 -4.84 -0.18
CA LEU A 127 9.89 -3.55 0.09
C LEU A 127 10.72 -3.15 -1.12
N GLY A 128 10.53 -1.95 -1.62
CA GLY A 128 11.35 -1.35 -2.67
C GLY A 128 11.94 -0.03 -2.20
N ILE A 129 13.23 0.17 -2.43
CA ILE A 129 13.92 1.44 -2.16
C ILE A 129 14.81 1.75 -3.37
N PRO A 130 14.67 2.92 -4.02
CA PRO A 130 15.55 3.32 -5.12
C PRO A 130 17.02 3.26 -4.72
N GLY A 131 17.85 2.65 -5.56
CA GLY A 131 19.28 2.44 -5.29
C GLY A 131 19.61 1.24 -4.39
N GLU A 132 18.71 0.78 -3.51
CA GLU A 132 18.94 -0.40 -2.68
C GLU A 132 18.35 -1.69 -3.25
N GLY A 133 17.28 -1.59 -4.04
CA GLY A 133 16.62 -2.69 -4.74
C GLY A 133 15.33 -3.17 -4.07
N THR A 134 14.96 -4.42 -4.36
CA THR A 134 13.71 -5.03 -3.89
C THR A 134 13.99 -6.13 -2.88
N PHE A 135 13.14 -6.24 -1.87
CA PHE A 135 13.20 -7.24 -0.83
C PHE A 135 11.84 -7.92 -0.68
N ILE A 136 11.86 -9.23 -0.45
CA ILE A 136 10.68 -10.02 -0.10
C ILE A 136 10.95 -10.69 1.23
N ASN A 137 10.12 -10.40 2.23
CA ASN A 137 10.29 -10.89 3.61
C ASN A 137 11.72 -10.64 4.14
N GLY A 138 12.24 -9.44 3.90
CA GLY A 138 13.58 -9.01 4.30
C GLY A 138 14.74 -9.57 3.48
N LYS A 139 14.49 -10.50 2.54
CA LYS A 139 15.52 -11.05 1.66
C LYS A 139 15.58 -10.25 0.37
N LYS A 140 16.76 -9.74 0.01
CA LYS A 140 16.97 -9.05 -1.27
C LYS A 140 16.72 -10.01 -2.42
N VAL A 141 15.95 -9.55 -3.42
CA VAL A 141 15.63 -10.34 -4.61
C VAL A 141 15.99 -9.56 -5.86
N THR A 142 16.34 -10.30 -6.91
CA THR A 142 16.49 -9.77 -8.26
C THR A 142 15.35 -10.35 -9.09
N PRO A 143 14.48 -9.52 -9.68
CA PRO A 143 13.43 -10.02 -10.54
C PRO A 143 14.03 -10.76 -11.74
N ALA A 144 13.43 -11.90 -12.08
CA ALA A 144 13.78 -12.64 -13.30
C ALA A 144 13.08 -12.00 -14.50
N TRP A 145 13.60 -10.86 -14.95
CA TRP A 145 13.05 -10.14 -16.09
C TRP A 145 13.16 -10.97 -17.37
N ALA A 146 12.03 -11.22 -18.02
CA ALA A 146 12.02 -11.79 -19.36
C ALA A 146 12.67 -10.79 -20.34
N SER A 147 13.63 -11.25 -21.14
CA SER A 147 14.29 -10.43 -22.17
C SER A 147 13.56 -10.46 -23.52
N LYS A 148 12.65 -11.42 -23.69
CA LYS A 148 11.79 -11.57 -24.87
C LYS A 148 10.35 -11.70 -24.43
N THR A 149 9.44 -11.11 -25.19
CA THR A 149 8.00 -11.23 -24.94
C THR A 149 7.52 -12.68 -24.94
N ALA A 150 8.12 -13.55 -25.77
CA ALA A 150 7.79 -14.98 -25.82
C ALA A 150 8.08 -15.74 -24.51
N ASP A 151 8.97 -15.20 -23.66
CA ASP A 151 9.34 -15.78 -22.37
C ASP A 151 8.59 -15.10 -21.20
N ALA A 152 7.76 -14.10 -21.49
CA ALA A 152 7.05 -13.31 -20.48
C ALA A 152 5.69 -13.94 -20.12
N CYS A 153 5.31 -13.80 -18.85
CA CYS A 153 3.94 -14.03 -18.39
C CYS A 153 3.28 -12.67 -18.12
N ILE A 154 2.05 -12.48 -18.60
CA ILE A 154 1.31 -11.22 -18.45
C ILE A 154 0.24 -11.41 -17.38
N MET A 155 0.12 -10.44 -16.48
CA MET A 155 -0.97 -10.35 -15.50
C MET A 155 -1.66 -8.99 -15.67
N THR A 156 -2.99 -9.01 -15.74
CA THR A 156 -3.84 -7.83 -15.91
C THR A 156 -5.12 -7.98 -15.11
N GLY A 157 -5.78 -6.87 -14.77
CA GLY A 157 -7.16 -6.84 -14.32
C GLY A 157 -8.13 -6.63 -15.48
N PHE A 158 -9.42 -6.93 -15.27
CA PHE A 158 -10.50 -6.51 -16.16
C PHE A 158 -11.11 -5.22 -15.61
N PRO A 159 -11.32 -4.17 -16.43
CA PRO A 159 -11.99 -2.97 -15.99
C PRO A 159 -13.44 -3.28 -15.56
N ALA A 160 -13.95 -2.53 -14.58
CA ALA A 160 -15.29 -2.72 -14.05
C ALA A 160 -16.40 -2.37 -15.06
N ALA A 161 -16.11 -1.48 -16.03
CA ALA A 161 -16.99 -1.20 -17.17
C ALA A 161 -16.35 -1.56 -18.53
N ALA A 162 -17.23 -1.97 -19.46
CA ALA A 162 -16.97 -2.14 -20.89
C ALA A 162 -17.68 -1.05 -21.71
#